data_AF-A0A5J6ZCA6-F1
#
_entry.id   AF-A0A5J6ZCA6-F1
#
_cell.length_a   1.000
_cell.length_b   1.000
_cell.length_c   1.000
_cell.angle_alpha   90.00
_cell.angle_beta   90.00
_cell.angle_gamma   90.00
#
_symmetry.space_group_name_H-M   'P 1'
#
loop_
_entity.id
_entity.type
_entity.pdbx_description
1 polymer ?
#
loop_
_entity_poly.entity_id
_entity_poly.type
_entity_poly.pdbx_seq_one_letter_code
_entity_poly.pdbx_strand_id
1 'polypeptide(L)'
;MTATTRFGHRIIEHTLEVPWDYSNPAHGTFELFAREVVPAGADDRPAIVWLQGGPGFPAPRPLGADGLFGEALNDYRWILLDQRGTGRSHRIDGASPAEDLTAERLSQLRQDNIVRDAEELRKYLNIEKWSLFGQSFGGFCITAYLSMFPDSVERAFLTGGLPTLDKGADELYRSTYTKLAYRHEQFLRQFPWAEQRIREICAHLDNSDERLPTGERLSSRRFRTVGIELGRGTGFDAIGYLLPEPGLWVRSE
;
A
#
# COMPACT_ATOMS: atom_id res chain seq x y z
N MET A 1 -0.55 -15.46 -20.73
CA MET A 1 -0.59 -14.05 -21.19
C MET A 1 -1.96 -13.78 -21.79
N THR A 2 -2.70 -12.80 -21.25
CA THR A 2 -3.98 -12.34 -21.80
C THR A 2 -3.85 -10.86 -22.12
N ALA A 3 -4.24 -10.44 -23.33
CA ALA A 3 -4.16 -9.04 -23.76
C ALA A 3 -5.56 -8.47 -24.00
N THR A 4 -5.83 -7.27 -23.50
CA THR A 4 -7.08 -6.52 -23.74
C THR A 4 -6.76 -5.05 -23.96
N THR A 5 -7.67 -4.29 -24.56
CA THR A 5 -7.51 -2.83 -24.68
C THR A 5 -8.45 -2.13 -23.70
N ARG A 6 -7.93 -1.19 -22.90
CA ARG A 6 -8.71 -0.38 -21.96
C ARG A 6 -8.21 1.06 -22.00
N PHE A 7 -9.13 2.03 -21.99
CA PHE A 7 -8.83 3.48 -21.95
C PHE A 7 -7.71 3.92 -22.94
N GLY A 8 -7.68 3.31 -24.14
CA GLY A 8 -6.69 3.65 -25.18
C GLY A 8 -5.33 2.95 -25.07
N HIS A 9 -5.16 2.04 -24.11
CA HIS A 9 -3.89 1.34 -23.85
C HIS A 9 -4.08 -0.18 -23.87
N ARG A 10 -3.01 -0.88 -24.25
CA ARG A 10 -2.96 -2.34 -24.25
C ARG A 10 -2.59 -2.81 -22.85
N ILE A 11 -3.43 -3.67 -22.29
CA ILE A 11 -3.30 -4.25 -20.97
C ILE A 11 -2.93 -5.71 -21.13
N ILE A 12 -1.78 -6.08 -20.61
CA ILE A 12 -1.26 -7.44 -20.68
C ILE A 12 -1.16 -7.98 -19.27
N GLU A 13 -1.70 -9.17 -19.06
CA GLU A 13 -1.58 -9.88 -17.79
C GLU A 13 -0.51 -10.97 -17.88
N HIS A 14 0.39 -10.94 -16.92
CA HIS A 14 1.53 -11.83 -16.77
C HIS A 14 1.39 -12.63 -15.48
N THR A 15 1.71 -13.91 -15.57
CA THR A 15 1.84 -14.81 -14.43
C THR A 15 3.11 -15.61 -14.57
N LEU A 16 3.84 -15.78 -13.48
CA LEU A 16 5.03 -16.61 -13.39
C LEU A 16 5.10 -17.28 -12.02
N GLU A 17 5.56 -18.52 -11.97
CA GLU A 17 5.83 -19.19 -10.70
C GLU A 17 7.16 -18.71 -10.12
N VAL A 18 7.15 -18.35 -8.84
CA VAL A 18 8.35 -17.96 -8.07
C VAL A 18 8.38 -18.69 -6.73
N PRO A 19 9.56 -18.94 -6.15
CA PRO A 19 9.66 -19.61 -4.87
C PRO A 19 9.17 -18.72 -3.71
N TRP A 20 8.56 -19.35 -2.71
CA TRP A 20 8.28 -18.68 -1.44
C TRP A 20 9.56 -18.25 -0.73
N ASP A 21 10.55 -19.15 -0.70
CA ASP A 21 11.85 -18.93 -0.08
C ASP A 21 12.94 -19.10 -1.13
N TYR A 22 13.57 -18.00 -1.54
CA TYR A 22 14.67 -18.03 -2.51
C TYR A 22 15.94 -18.71 -1.97
N SER A 23 16.09 -18.84 -0.65
CA SER A 23 17.20 -19.59 -0.03
C SER A 23 16.92 -21.08 0.07
N ASN A 24 15.64 -21.49 0.05
CA ASN A 24 15.24 -22.88 0.03
C ASN A 24 14.00 -23.09 -0.88
N PRO A 25 14.21 -23.24 -2.20
CA PRO A 25 13.11 -23.41 -3.15
C PRO A 25 12.24 -24.66 -2.93
N ALA A 26 12.68 -25.62 -2.12
CA ALA A 26 11.88 -26.78 -1.75
C ALA A 26 10.66 -26.43 -0.88
N HIS A 27 10.60 -25.21 -0.33
CA HIS A 27 9.46 -24.70 0.45
C HIS A 27 8.26 -24.26 -0.41
N GLY A 28 8.25 -24.64 -1.68
CA GLY A 28 7.15 -24.45 -2.61
C GLY A 28 7.18 -23.10 -3.34
N THR A 29 6.24 -22.98 -4.28
CA THR A 29 6.08 -21.82 -5.16
C THR A 29 4.72 -21.18 -4.97
N PHE A 30 4.55 -19.98 -5.54
CA PHE A 30 3.25 -19.37 -5.79
C PHE A 30 3.27 -18.67 -7.15
N GLU A 31 2.07 -18.38 -7.68
CA GLU A 31 1.92 -17.61 -8.90
C GLU A 31 2.05 -16.10 -8.58
N LEU A 32 3.10 -15.48 -9.10
CA LEU A 32 3.28 -14.03 -9.09
C LEU A 32 2.50 -13.42 -10.26
N PHE A 33 1.73 -12.38 -9.98
CA PHE A 33 0.93 -11.67 -10.96
C PHE A 33 1.46 -10.25 -11.21
N ALA A 34 1.53 -9.87 -12.48
CA ALA A 34 1.74 -8.49 -12.87
C ALA A 34 0.84 -8.09 -14.03
N ARG A 35 0.47 -6.81 -14.07
CA ARG A 35 -0.20 -6.21 -15.20
C ARG A 35 0.70 -5.19 -15.86
N GLU A 36 0.93 -5.37 -17.14
CA GLU A 36 1.63 -4.39 -17.95
C GLU A 36 0.62 -3.50 -18.70
N VAL A 37 0.84 -2.19 -18.65
CA VAL A 37 0.05 -1.20 -19.39
C VAL A 37 0.96 -0.54 -20.41
N VAL A 38 0.71 -0.86 -21.69
CA VAL A 38 1.48 -0.39 -22.83
C VAL A 38 0.67 0.68 -23.58
N PRO A 39 1.21 1.89 -23.74
CA PRO A 39 0.60 2.90 -24.59
C PRO A 39 0.46 2.42 -26.04
N ALA A 40 -0.61 2.80 -26.73
CA ALA A 40 -0.85 2.36 -28.10
C ALA A 40 0.27 2.82 -29.03
N GLY A 41 0.86 1.88 -29.78
CA GLY A 41 1.95 2.17 -30.73
C GLY A 41 3.31 2.46 -30.08
N ALA A 42 3.49 2.14 -28.80
CA ALA A 42 4.69 2.47 -28.04
C ALA A 42 5.24 1.25 -27.27
N ASP A 43 5.32 0.11 -27.95
CA ASP A 43 5.78 -1.17 -27.38
C ASP A 43 7.27 -1.16 -26.98
N ASP A 44 8.04 -0.22 -27.54
CA ASP A 44 9.46 0.02 -27.29
C ASP A 44 9.74 0.95 -26.10
N ARG A 45 8.70 1.52 -25.46
CA ARG A 45 8.89 2.40 -24.31
C ARG A 45 9.62 1.68 -23.16
N PRO A 46 10.51 2.40 -22.45
CA PRO A 46 11.13 1.87 -21.25
C PRO A 46 10.07 1.46 -20.23
N ALA A 47 10.33 0.36 -19.53
CA ALA A 47 9.44 -0.11 -18.47
C ALA A 47 9.71 0.63 -17.17
N ILE A 48 8.64 0.92 -16.43
CA ILE A 48 8.70 1.38 -15.05
C ILE A 48 7.83 0.49 -14.17
N VAL A 49 8.42 -0.09 -13.12
CA VAL A 49 7.71 -0.97 -12.19
C VAL A 49 7.16 -0.18 -11.02
N TRP A 50 5.88 -0.40 -10.73
CA TRP A 50 5.20 0.16 -9.58
C TRP A 50 5.42 -0.72 -8.35
N LEU A 51 6.17 -0.21 -7.39
CA LEU A 51 6.38 -0.81 -6.07
C LEU A 51 5.40 -0.18 -5.08
N GLN A 52 4.44 -0.98 -4.65
CA GLN A 52 3.25 -0.51 -3.94
C GLN A 52 3.52 -0.24 -2.46
N GLY A 53 2.91 0.83 -1.95
CA GLY A 53 2.92 1.17 -0.53
C GLY A 53 1.90 0.44 0.32
N GLY A 54 1.66 0.96 1.53
CA GLY A 54 0.89 0.29 2.57
C GLY A 54 1.81 -0.15 3.71
N PRO A 55 2.44 -1.34 3.68
CA PRO A 55 2.33 -2.45 2.70
C PRO A 55 0.96 -3.16 2.72
N GLY A 56 0.80 -4.22 1.92
CA GLY A 56 -0.35 -5.13 1.96
C GLY A 56 -1.44 -4.87 0.92
N PHE A 57 -1.28 -3.85 0.08
CA PHE A 57 -2.19 -3.57 -1.03
C PHE A 57 -1.68 -4.16 -2.35
N PRO A 58 -2.57 -4.55 -3.27
CA PRO A 58 -2.20 -4.83 -4.65
C PRO A 58 -1.72 -3.56 -5.35
N ALA A 59 -1.04 -3.72 -6.50
CA ALA A 59 -0.75 -2.58 -7.36
C ALA A 59 -2.06 -1.88 -7.82
N PRO A 60 -2.00 -0.58 -8.17
CA PRO A 60 -3.17 0.15 -8.65
C PRO A 60 -3.94 -0.56 -9.77
N ARG A 61 -5.25 -0.35 -9.79
CA ARG A 61 -6.15 -0.81 -10.85
C ARG A 61 -6.68 0.40 -11.60
N PRO A 62 -5.89 1.01 -12.50
CA PRO A 62 -6.29 2.24 -13.18
C PRO A 62 -7.57 1.99 -14.00
N LEU A 63 -8.51 2.93 -13.89
CA LEU A 63 -9.76 2.96 -14.66
C LEU A 63 -9.67 3.93 -15.84
N GLY A 64 -8.61 4.76 -15.88
CA GLY A 64 -8.30 5.72 -16.93
C GLY A 64 -6.82 6.06 -16.95
N ALA A 65 -6.44 6.99 -17.84
CA ALA A 65 -5.09 7.51 -17.97
C ALA A 65 -5.02 8.95 -17.44
N ASP A 66 -5.09 9.09 -16.12
CA ASP A 66 -5.14 10.36 -15.42
C ASP A 66 -4.02 10.51 -14.37
N GLY A 67 -3.79 11.76 -13.96
CA GLY A 67 -2.78 12.12 -12.97
C GLY A 67 -1.38 11.59 -13.31
N LEU A 68 -0.67 11.15 -12.27
CA LEU A 68 0.68 10.60 -12.43
C LEU A 68 0.72 9.36 -13.34
N PHE A 69 -0.29 8.48 -13.24
CA PHE A 69 -0.32 7.26 -14.02
C PHE A 69 -0.43 7.56 -15.52
N GLY A 70 -1.35 8.45 -15.89
CA GLY A 70 -1.53 8.93 -17.27
C GLY A 70 -0.32 9.70 -17.79
N GLU A 71 0.24 10.60 -16.99
CA GLU A 71 1.42 11.39 -17.41
C GLU A 71 2.63 10.48 -17.69
N ALA A 72 2.91 9.54 -16.79
CA ALA A 72 4.04 8.62 -16.97
C ALA A 72 3.88 7.70 -18.18
N LEU A 73 2.64 7.44 -18.64
CA LEU A 73 2.41 6.68 -19.85
C LEU A 73 2.94 7.41 -21.09
N ASN A 74 3.22 8.72 -21.07
CA ASN A 74 3.85 9.42 -22.19
C ASN A 74 5.29 8.96 -22.46
N ASP A 75 6.01 8.53 -21.43
CA ASP A 75 7.43 8.17 -21.50
C ASP A 75 7.69 6.68 -21.24
N TYR A 76 6.78 6.01 -20.52
CA TYR A 76 6.98 4.65 -20.05
C TYR A 76 5.81 3.72 -20.38
N ARG A 77 6.07 2.41 -20.30
CA ARG A 77 5.06 1.39 -20.04
C ARG A 77 5.08 1.02 -18.55
N TRP A 78 3.90 0.87 -17.95
CA TRP A 78 3.79 0.53 -16.53
C TRP A 78 3.84 -0.97 -16.32
N ILE A 79 4.64 -1.44 -15.36
CA ILE A 79 4.56 -2.79 -14.79
C ILE A 79 3.93 -2.68 -13.39
N LEU A 80 2.68 -3.08 -13.28
CA LEU A 80 1.90 -3.06 -12.06
C LEU A 80 2.00 -4.43 -11.38
N LEU A 81 3.01 -4.56 -10.52
CA LEU A 81 3.32 -5.79 -9.79
C LEU A 81 2.43 -5.92 -8.56
N ASP A 82 1.61 -6.98 -8.51
CA ASP A 82 1.06 -7.40 -7.22
C ASP A 82 2.18 -8.07 -6.43
N GLN A 83 2.62 -7.43 -5.36
CA GLN A 83 3.69 -7.97 -4.52
C GLN A 83 3.21 -9.27 -3.84
N ARG A 84 4.12 -10.22 -3.58
CA ARG A 84 3.79 -11.46 -2.84
C ARG A 84 2.93 -11.19 -1.60
N GLY A 85 1.90 -12.01 -1.39
CA GLY A 85 0.95 -11.82 -0.30
C GLY A 85 -0.18 -10.84 -0.63
N THR A 86 -0.20 -10.22 -1.82
CA THR A 86 -1.17 -9.17 -2.18
C THR A 86 -1.87 -9.45 -3.51
N GLY A 87 -3.09 -8.94 -3.66
CA GLY A 87 -3.80 -8.98 -4.93
C GLY A 87 -3.98 -10.39 -5.50
N ARG A 88 -3.50 -10.61 -6.71
CA ARG A 88 -3.50 -11.92 -7.38
C ARG A 88 -2.23 -12.73 -7.12
N SER A 89 -1.23 -12.14 -6.46
CA SER A 89 0.02 -12.80 -6.06
C SER A 89 -0.11 -13.47 -4.70
N HIS A 90 -0.99 -14.47 -4.63
CA HIS A 90 -1.31 -15.24 -3.40
C HIS A 90 -1.68 -14.34 -2.21
N ARG A 91 -2.88 -13.76 -2.22
CA ARG A 91 -3.31 -12.83 -1.15
C ARG A 91 -3.33 -13.53 0.21
N ILE A 92 -2.63 -12.93 1.18
CA ILE A 92 -2.65 -13.35 2.58
C ILE A 92 -3.40 -12.30 3.42
N ASP A 93 -4.47 -12.73 4.09
CA ASP A 93 -5.28 -11.92 4.99
C ASP A 93 -5.71 -12.74 6.22
N GLY A 94 -6.48 -12.14 7.13
CA GLY A 94 -6.87 -12.80 8.38
C GLY A 94 -7.76 -14.04 8.21
N ALA A 95 -8.30 -14.28 7.02
CA ALA A 95 -9.08 -15.47 6.68
C ALA A 95 -8.27 -16.51 5.89
N SER A 96 -6.98 -16.24 5.64
CA SER A 96 -6.10 -17.19 4.96
C SER A 96 -5.89 -18.47 5.76
N PRO A 97 -5.58 -19.59 5.09
CA PRO A 97 -5.26 -20.85 5.73
C PRO A 97 -4.12 -20.73 6.76
N ALA A 98 -4.13 -21.58 7.79
CA ALA A 98 -3.21 -21.48 8.92
C ALA A 98 -1.73 -21.61 8.50
N GLU A 99 -1.44 -22.39 7.46
CA GLU A 99 -0.11 -22.54 6.89
C GLU A 99 0.48 -21.22 6.37
N ASP A 100 -0.37 -20.30 5.90
CA ASP A 100 0.05 -19.00 5.40
C ASP A 100 0.26 -17.97 6.51
N LEU A 101 -0.27 -18.25 7.70
CA LEU A 101 -0.17 -17.38 8.88
C LEU A 101 0.98 -17.79 9.81
N THR A 102 1.81 -18.75 9.38
CA THR A 102 3.04 -19.14 10.09
C THR A 102 4.08 -18.02 10.07
N ALA A 103 4.90 -17.93 11.11
CA ALA A 103 5.99 -16.94 11.17
C ALA A 103 6.97 -17.16 10.00
N GLU A 104 7.21 -18.42 9.64
CA GLU A 104 8.01 -18.84 8.52
C GLU A 104 7.46 -18.26 7.21
N ARG A 105 6.17 -18.45 6.88
CA ARG A 105 5.56 -17.87 5.67
C ARG A 105 5.59 -16.34 5.71
N LEU A 106 5.14 -15.73 6.80
CA LEU A 106 5.01 -14.27 6.89
C LEU A 106 6.37 -13.57 6.78
N SER A 107 7.45 -14.20 7.26
CA SER A 107 8.82 -13.69 7.09
C SER A 107 9.26 -13.60 5.63
N GLN A 108 8.62 -14.35 4.73
CA GLN A 108 8.91 -14.33 3.30
C GLN A 108 8.28 -13.13 2.58
N LEU A 109 7.39 -12.36 3.22
CA LEU A 109 6.68 -11.21 2.62
C LEU A 109 7.49 -9.90 2.65
N ARG A 110 8.77 -9.98 3.01
CA ARG A 110 9.66 -8.83 3.17
C ARG A 110 10.13 -8.26 1.82
N GLN A 111 10.57 -7.00 1.87
CA GLN A 111 11.01 -6.22 0.71
C GLN A 111 12.10 -6.90 -0.11
N ASP A 112 13.03 -7.64 0.49
CA ASP A 112 14.10 -8.32 -0.24
C ASP A 112 13.55 -9.43 -1.14
N ASN A 113 12.55 -10.16 -0.67
CA ASN A 113 11.88 -11.18 -1.47
C ASN A 113 10.93 -10.58 -2.52
N ILE A 114 10.26 -9.46 -2.21
CA ILE A 114 9.50 -8.69 -3.22
C ILE A 114 10.42 -8.21 -4.34
N VAL A 115 11.65 -7.78 -4.01
CA VAL A 115 12.66 -7.36 -5.00
C VAL A 115 13.14 -8.54 -5.84
N ARG A 116 13.35 -9.72 -5.24
CA ARG A 116 13.68 -10.94 -5.99
C ARG A 116 12.56 -11.35 -6.97
N ASP A 117 11.30 -11.28 -6.53
CA ASP A 117 10.14 -11.50 -7.40
C ASP A 117 10.13 -10.55 -8.59
N ALA A 118 10.38 -9.26 -8.33
CA ALA A 118 10.43 -8.24 -9.35
C ALA A 118 11.58 -8.48 -10.35
N GLU A 119 12.75 -8.96 -9.90
CA GLU A 119 13.84 -9.35 -10.80
C GLU A 119 13.49 -10.57 -11.66
N GLU A 120 12.82 -11.58 -11.11
CA GLU A 120 12.35 -12.72 -11.90
C GLU A 120 11.32 -12.28 -12.95
N LEU A 121 10.42 -11.35 -12.59
CA LEU A 121 9.50 -10.74 -13.54
C LEU A 121 10.24 -9.94 -14.62
N ARG A 122 11.25 -9.14 -14.27
CA ARG A 122 12.04 -8.37 -15.24
C ARG A 122 12.71 -9.27 -16.28
N LYS A 123 13.32 -10.37 -15.82
CA LYS A 123 13.93 -11.39 -16.68
C LYS A 123 12.88 -12.08 -17.57
N TYR A 124 11.75 -12.47 -17.00
CA TYR A 124 10.63 -13.06 -17.74
C TYR A 124 10.14 -12.15 -18.87
N LEU A 125 10.10 -10.84 -18.65
CA LEU A 125 9.72 -9.84 -19.64
C LEU A 125 10.83 -9.47 -20.63
N ASN A 126 12.02 -10.10 -20.54
CA ASN A 126 13.20 -9.79 -21.36
C ASN A 126 13.59 -8.30 -21.31
N ILE A 127 13.50 -7.67 -20.13
CA ILE A 127 13.87 -6.27 -19.94
C ILE A 127 15.29 -6.19 -19.38
N GLU A 128 16.22 -5.55 -20.07
CA GLU A 128 17.61 -5.42 -19.60
C GLU A 128 17.70 -4.58 -18.32
N LYS A 129 17.12 -3.38 -18.34
CA LYS A 129 16.96 -2.50 -17.18
C LYS A 129 15.58 -1.87 -17.20
N TRP A 130 15.05 -1.58 -16.02
CA TRP A 130 13.81 -0.82 -15.88
C TRP A 130 13.93 0.28 -14.84
N SER A 131 13.00 1.22 -14.87
CA SER A 131 12.87 2.24 -13.84
C SER A 131 12.00 1.72 -12.68
N LEU A 132 12.24 2.24 -11.47
CA LEU A 132 11.47 1.90 -10.28
C LEU A 132 10.63 3.10 -9.86
N PHE A 133 9.35 2.88 -9.57
CA PHE A 133 8.50 3.88 -8.93
C PHE A 133 7.99 3.34 -7.59
N GLY A 134 8.43 3.94 -6.48
CA GLY A 134 8.12 3.46 -5.14
C GLY A 134 7.25 4.46 -4.38
N GLN A 135 6.11 3.99 -3.90
CA GLN A 135 5.20 4.77 -3.06
C GLN A 135 5.20 4.24 -1.64
N SER A 136 5.45 5.09 -0.64
CA SER A 136 5.46 4.68 0.78
C SER A 136 6.32 3.43 1.01
N PHE A 137 5.79 2.30 1.47
CA PHE A 137 6.57 1.05 1.61
C PHE A 137 7.34 0.66 0.33
N GLY A 138 6.86 1.02 -0.86
CA GLY A 138 7.59 0.84 -2.11
C GLY A 138 8.97 1.52 -2.13
N GLY A 139 9.20 2.56 -1.33
CA GLY A 139 10.53 3.15 -1.14
C GLY A 139 11.49 2.23 -0.36
N PHE A 140 10.99 1.41 0.58
CA PHE A 140 11.79 0.35 1.21
C PHE A 140 12.20 -0.69 0.15
N CYS A 141 11.28 -1.07 -0.73
CA CYS A 141 11.58 -1.94 -1.87
C CYS A 141 12.63 -1.31 -2.79
N ILE A 142 12.55 -0.01 -3.11
CA ILE A 142 13.59 0.68 -3.90
C ILE A 142 14.97 0.55 -3.24
N THR A 143 15.07 0.84 -1.93
CA THR A 143 16.37 0.76 -1.25
C THR A 143 16.95 -0.66 -1.25
N ALA A 144 16.09 -1.68 -1.10
CA ALA A 144 16.51 -3.07 -1.23
C ALA A 144 16.94 -3.40 -2.68
N TYR A 145 16.21 -2.91 -3.68
CA TYR A 145 16.53 -3.08 -5.10
C TYR A 145 17.91 -2.52 -5.44
N LEU A 146 18.17 -1.27 -5.04
CA LEU A 146 19.45 -0.60 -5.28
C LEU A 146 20.61 -1.26 -4.53
N SER A 147 20.33 -1.99 -3.45
CA SER A 147 21.35 -2.73 -2.70
C SER A 147 21.64 -4.11 -3.29
N MET A 148 20.62 -4.77 -3.85
CA MET A 148 20.70 -6.17 -4.30
C MET A 148 20.98 -6.30 -5.79
N PHE A 149 20.40 -5.42 -6.61
CA PHE A 149 20.41 -5.48 -8.07
C PHE A 149 20.59 -4.08 -8.71
N PRO A 150 21.63 -3.31 -8.34
CA PRO A 150 21.83 -1.95 -8.85
C PRO A 150 21.96 -1.90 -10.38
N ASP A 151 22.57 -2.92 -10.99
CA ASP A 151 22.81 -2.96 -12.44
C ASP A 151 21.52 -3.14 -13.26
N SER A 152 20.45 -3.64 -12.65
CA SER A 152 19.12 -3.82 -13.25
C SER A 152 18.28 -2.53 -13.29
N VAL A 153 18.75 -1.46 -12.65
CA VAL A 153 17.99 -0.22 -12.44
C VAL A 153 18.49 0.90 -13.34
N GLU A 154 17.56 1.52 -14.06
CA GLU A 154 17.84 2.70 -14.90
C GLU A 154 17.61 4.00 -14.13
N ARG A 155 16.45 4.15 -13.48
CA ARG A 155 16.09 5.29 -12.62
C ARG A 155 15.26 4.80 -11.43
N ALA A 156 15.31 5.52 -10.31
CA ALA A 156 14.48 5.23 -9.13
C ALA A 156 13.76 6.49 -8.65
N PHE A 157 12.43 6.44 -8.64
CA PHE A 157 11.54 7.52 -8.21
C PHE A 157 10.98 7.18 -6.82
N LEU A 158 11.43 7.91 -5.79
CA LEU A 158 11.00 7.70 -4.41
C LEU A 158 9.91 8.70 -4.03
N THR A 159 8.72 8.20 -3.70
CA THR A 159 7.58 9.01 -3.26
C THR A 159 7.19 8.68 -1.81
N GLY A 160 8.20 8.70 -0.94
CA GLY A 160 8.09 8.42 0.48
C GLY A 160 8.44 6.99 0.87
N GLY A 161 8.65 6.78 2.17
CA GLY A 161 9.07 5.52 2.79
C GLY A 161 10.55 5.24 2.61
N LEU A 162 11.33 5.56 3.64
CA LEU A 162 12.75 5.25 3.72
C LEU A 162 13.00 4.38 4.95
N PRO A 163 13.79 3.29 4.83
CA PRO A 163 14.20 2.53 5.99
C PRO A 163 15.12 3.38 6.87
N THR A 164 15.05 3.12 8.18
CA THR A 164 16.04 3.62 9.14
C THR A 164 17.31 2.78 9.04
N LEU A 165 18.48 3.39 9.30
CA LEU A 165 19.77 2.69 9.26
C LEU A 165 20.11 2.04 10.60
N ASP A 166 19.78 2.72 11.69
CA ASP A 166 20.24 2.43 13.06
C ASP A 166 19.09 2.28 14.07
N LYS A 167 17.88 2.72 13.72
CA LYS A 167 16.71 2.74 14.61
C LYS A 167 15.75 1.59 14.33
N GLY A 168 15.25 0.97 15.39
CA GLY A 168 14.16 -0.01 15.30
C GLY A 168 12.80 0.63 15.02
N ALA A 169 11.82 -0.20 14.66
CA ALA A 169 10.46 0.24 14.35
C ALA A 169 9.82 1.05 15.49
N ASP A 170 9.99 0.64 16.74
CA ASP A 170 9.43 1.33 17.90
C ASP A 170 9.93 2.78 18.02
N GLU A 171 11.22 3.01 17.80
CA GLU A 171 11.79 4.35 17.86
C GLU A 171 11.32 5.21 16.69
N LEU A 172 11.25 4.62 15.49
CA LEU A 172 10.69 5.28 14.32
C LEU A 172 9.24 5.73 14.60
N TYR A 173 8.39 4.85 15.13
CA TYR A 173 7.01 5.20 15.48
C TYR A 173 6.93 6.25 16.58
N ARG A 174 7.73 6.15 17.65
CA ARG A 174 7.78 7.18 18.71
C ARG A 174 8.17 8.54 18.15
N SER A 175 9.07 8.61 17.16
CA SER A 175 9.45 9.89 16.53
C SER A 175 8.28 10.59 15.84
N THR A 176 7.24 9.84 15.43
CA THR A 176 6.04 10.42 14.81
C THR A 176 5.08 11.04 15.82
N TYR A 177 5.18 10.72 17.11
CA TYR A 177 4.22 11.17 18.13
C TYR A 177 4.23 12.68 18.30
N THR A 178 5.40 13.32 18.27
CA THR A 178 5.51 14.78 18.35
C THR A 178 4.80 15.46 17.18
N LYS A 179 4.95 14.92 15.97
CA LYS A 179 4.28 15.44 14.77
C LYS A 179 2.76 15.21 14.83
N LEU A 180 2.34 14.05 15.33
CA LEU A 180 0.92 13.73 15.51
C LEU A 180 0.28 14.67 16.54
N ALA A 181 0.94 14.91 17.68
CA ALA A 181 0.46 15.83 18.71
C ALA A 181 0.29 17.25 18.15
N TYR A 182 1.30 17.75 17.41
CA TYR A 182 1.20 19.03 16.72
C TYR A 182 0.02 19.09 15.75
N ARG A 183 -0.15 18.06 14.90
CA ARG A 183 -1.27 17.98 13.95
C ARG A 183 -2.63 17.90 14.66
N HIS A 184 -2.70 17.20 15.78
CA HIS A 184 -3.90 17.13 16.61
C HIS A 184 -4.28 18.50 17.19
N GLU A 185 -3.32 19.25 17.71
CA GLU A 185 -3.57 20.63 18.18
C GLU A 185 -4.08 21.54 17.07
N GLN A 186 -3.51 21.46 15.85
CA GLN A 186 -4.01 22.24 14.71
C GLN A 186 -5.45 21.85 14.33
N PHE A 187 -5.77 20.55 14.36
CA PHE A 187 -7.13 20.06 14.11
C PHE A 187 -8.12 20.64 15.14
N LEU A 188 -7.77 20.61 16.44
CA LEU A 188 -8.64 21.17 17.49
C LEU A 188 -8.79 22.69 17.40
N ARG A 189 -7.80 23.42 16.88
CA ARG A 189 -7.96 24.86 16.60
C ARG A 189 -8.97 25.13 15.48
N GLN A 190 -9.00 24.27 14.45
CA GLN A 190 -9.95 24.38 13.34
C GLN A 190 -11.36 23.92 13.74
N PHE A 191 -11.45 22.87 14.57
CA PHE A 191 -12.71 22.32 15.07
C PHE A 191 -12.72 22.26 16.61
N PRO A 192 -12.93 23.40 17.32
CA PRO A 192 -12.82 23.47 18.78
C PRO A 192 -13.78 22.54 19.54
N TRP A 193 -14.91 22.19 18.93
CA TRP A 193 -15.91 21.29 19.51
C TRP A 193 -15.54 19.81 19.39
N ALA A 194 -14.56 19.45 18.54
CA ALA A 194 -14.24 18.07 18.22
C ALA A 194 -13.69 17.29 19.42
N GLU A 195 -12.92 17.93 20.31
CA GLU A 195 -12.36 17.26 21.49
C GLU A 195 -13.46 16.69 22.38
N GLN A 196 -14.44 17.52 22.74
CA GLN A 196 -15.55 17.11 23.58
C GLN A 196 -16.37 16.01 22.89
N ARG A 197 -16.63 16.15 21.59
CA ARG A 197 -17.34 15.13 20.80
C ARG A 197 -16.62 13.78 20.79
N ILE A 198 -15.31 13.79 20.59
CA ILE A 198 -14.48 12.57 20.63
C ILE A 198 -14.56 11.90 22.00
N ARG A 199 -14.52 12.68 23.09
CA ARG A 199 -14.65 12.16 24.47
C ARG A 199 -16.02 11.52 24.71
N GLU A 200 -17.09 12.17 24.27
CA GLU A 200 -18.46 11.66 24.37
C GLU A 200 -18.65 10.36 23.59
N ILE A 201 -18.17 10.30 22.34
CA ILE A 201 -18.21 9.08 21.52
C ILE A 201 -17.43 7.96 22.21
N CYS A 202 -16.19 8.21 22.65
CA CYS A 202 -15.40 7.19 23.33
C CYS A 202 -16.11 6.66 24.58
N ALA A 203 -16.65 7.56 25.41
CA ALA A 203 -17.37 7.19 26.62
C ALA A 203 -18.62 6.33 26.31
N HIS A 204 -19.36 6.66 25.24
CA HIS A 204 -20.46 5.83 24.78
C HIS A 204 -19.98 4.43 24.36
N LEU A 205 -19.02 4.36 23.42
CA LEU A 205 -18.51 3.09 22.88
C LEU A 205 -17.84 2.18 23.93
N ASP A 206 -17.34 2.75 25.02
CA ASP A 206 -16.79 1.99 26.15
C ASP A 206 -17.88 1.39 27.05
N ASN A 207 -19.10 1.94 27.02
CA ASN A 207 -20.24 1.55 27.87
C ASN A 207 -21.42 0.92 27.11
N SER A 208 -21.34 0.79 25.78
CA SER A 208 -22.36 0.14 24.94
C SER A 208 -21.74 -0.85 23.94
N ASP A 209 -22.57 -1.76 23.41
CA ASP A 209 -22.18 -2.69 22.34
C ASP A 209 -22.63 -2.15 20.98
N GLU A 210 -21.98 -1.08 20.53
CA GLU A 210 -22.19 -0.56 19.18
C GLU A 210 -21.55 -1.46 18.13
N ARG A 211 -22.29 -1.74 17.06
CA ARG A 211 -21.85 -2.59 15.96
C ARG A 211 -21.96 -1.88 14.63
N LEU A 212 -20.96 -2.09 13.78
CA LEU A 212 -20.99 -1.66 12.39
C LEU A 212 -22.02 -2.50 11.61
N PRO A 213 -22.46 -2.06 10.41
CA PRO A 213 -23.32 -2.87 9.54
C PRO A 213 -22.74 -4.25 9.19
N THR A 214 -21.42 -4.41 9.30
CA THR A 214 -20.71 -5.69 9.14
C THR A 214 -20.86 -6.64 10.34
N GLY A 215 -21.51 -6.20 11.43
CA GLY A 215 -21.67 -6.94 12.68
C GLY A 215 -20.47 -6.83 13.64
N GLU A 216 -19.37 -6.24 13.18
CA GLU A 216 -18.17 -6.04 13.99
C GLU A 216 -18.37 -4.96 15.07
N ARG A 217 -17.79 -5.17 16.26
CA ARG A 217 -17.86 -4.19 17.34
C ARG A 217 -17.09 -2.92 17.00
N LEU A 218 -17.75 -1.77 17.15
CA LEU A 218 -17.13 -0.45 17.10
C LEU A 218 -16.68 -0.07 18.53
N SER A 219 -15.43 -0.37 18.88
CA SER A 219 -14.86 0.07 20.16
C SER A 219 -14.32 1.51 20.07
N SER A 220 -14.15 2.18 21.21
CA SER A 220 -13.43 3.47 21.28
C SER A 220 -12.02 3.40 20.69
N ARG A 221 -11.34 2.24 20.82
CA ARG A 221 -10.03 1.98 20.21
C ARG A 221 -10.13 1.95 18.69
N ARG A 222 -11.13 1.27 18.13
CA ARG A 222 -11.37 1.22 16.67
C ARG A 222 -11.77 2.59 16.14
N PHE A 223 -12.65 3.33 16.83
CA PHE A 223 -13.03 4.68 16.44
C PHE A 223 -11.83 5.62 16.34
N ARG A 224 -10.92 5.59 17.32
CA ARG A 224 -9.71 6.43 17.32
C ARG A 224 -8.74 6.17 16.16
N THR A 225 -8.86 5.06 15.43
CA THR A 225 -8.03 4.82 14.23
C THR A 225 -8.34 5.79 13.09
N VAL A 226 -9.50 6.45 13.10
CA VAL A 226 -9.82 7.59 12.21
C VAL A 226 -8.76 8.69 12.30
N GLY A 227 -8.05 8.80 13.42
CA GLY A 227 -6.93 9.74 13.59
C GLY A 227 -5.80 9.58 12.58
N ILE A 228 -5.74 8.49 11.80
CA ILE A 228 -4.83 8.36 10.64
C ILE A 228 -5.00 9.52 9.65
N GLU A 229 -6.20 10.08 9.54
CA GLU A 229 -6.51 11.22 8.68
C GLU A 229 -5.76 12.50 9.10
N LEU A 230 -5.34 12.62 10.36
CA LEU A 230 -4.46 13.72 10.78
C LEU A 230 -3.14 13.75 10.01
N GLY A 231 -2.73 12.65 9.36
CA GLY A 231 -1.56 12.61 8.48
C GLY A 231 -1.81 13.09 7.04
N ARG A 232 -3.07 13.28 6.62
CA ARG A 232 -3.44 13.60 5.23
C ARG A 232 -3.65 15.09 4.98
N GLY A 233 -3.54 15.50 3.71
CA GLY A 233 -3.71 16.90 3.29
C GLY A 233 -5.09 17.46 3.64
N THR A 234 -6.16 16.76 3.25
CA THR A 234 -7.57 17.14 3.50
C THR A 234 -8.16 16.46 4.73
N GLY A 235 -7.33 15.85 5.57
CA GLY A 235 -7.82 14.94 6.61
C GLY A 235 -8.50 15.63 7.80
N PHE A 236 -8.23 16.91 8.04
CA PHE A 236 -8.90 17.65 9.12
C PHE A 236 -10.39 17.81 8.83
N ASP A 237 -10.73 18.23 7.61
CA ASP A 237 -12.13 18.36 7.17
C ASP A 237 -12.81 16.99 7.13
N ALA A 238 -12.11 15.93 6.69
CA ALA A 238 -12.65 14.58 6.70
C ALA A 238 -13.07 14.11 8.11
N ILE A 239 -12.23 14.37 9.13
CA ILE A 239 -12.59 14.09 10.53
C ILE A 239 -13.71 15.02 10.98
N GLY A 240 -13.63 16.31 10.66
CA GLY A 240 -14.64 17.30 11.02
C GLY A 240 -16.04 16.93 10.51
N TYR A 241 -16.17 16.49 9.26
CA TYR A 241 -17.45 16.06 8.70
C TYR A 241 -17.94 14.70 9.23
N LEU A 242 -17.02 13.82 9.64
CA LEU A 242 -17.39 12.56 10.28
C LEU A 242 -17.96 12.79 11.69
N LEU A 243 -17.43 13.79 12.41
CA LEU A 243 -17.87 14.09 13.76
C LEU A 243 -19.09 15.01 13.72
N PRO A 244 -20.28 14.56 14.15
CA PRO A 244 -21.45 15.44 14.25
C PRO A 244 -21.21 16.61 15.20
N GLU A 245 -21.61 17.80 14.75
CA GLU A 245 -21.61 19.01 15.57
C GLU A 245 -22.53 18.86 16.79
N PRO A 246 -22.30 19.63 17.87
CA PRO A 246 -23.22 19.72 19.00
C PRO A 246 -24.68 19.95 18.57
N GLY A 247 -25.59 19.07 19.01
CA GLY A 247 -27.03 19.18 18.73
C GLY A 247 -27.56 18.30 17.60
N LEU A 248 -26.69 17.62 16.83
CA LEU A 248 -27.10 16.73 15.72
C LEU A 248 -27.17 15.24 16.09
N TRP A 249 -26.95 14.87 17.35
CA TRP A 249 -27.13 13.49 17.81
C TRP A 249 -28.59 13.21 18.10
N VAL A 250 -29.27 12.57 17.16
CA VAL A 250 -30.52 11.88 17.46
C VAL A 250 -30.14 10.59 18.16
N ARG A 251 -30.42 10.49 19.47
CA ARG A 251 -30.37 9.21 20.18
C ARG A 251 -31.42 8.31 19.52
N SER A 252 -31.00 7.19 18.96
CA SER A 252 -31.94 6.10 18.73
C SER A 252 -32.43 5.64 20.10
N GLU A 253 -33.73 5.82 20.35
CA GLU A 253 -34.45 5.26 21.49
C GLU A 253 -34.39 3.73 21.50
#